data_AF-A0A383ETR5-F1
#
_entry.id   AF-A0A383ETR5-F1
#
_cell.length_a   1.000
_cell.length_b   1.000
_cell.length_c   1.000
_cell.angle_alpha   90.00
_cell.angle_beta   90.00
_cell.angle_gamma   90.00
#
_symmetry.space_group_name_H-M   'P 1'
#
loop_
_entity.id
_entity.type
_entity.pdbx_description
1 polymer ?
#
loop_
_entity_poly.entity_id
_entity_poly.type
_entity_poly.pdbx_seq_one_letter_code
_entity_poly.pdbx_strand_id
1 'polypeptide(L)'
;SKIFALSSKAICPSRKLEDGVDYVPTKKSVIFGHHFTSIAGTGPIVGPAIAIMWGWVPALLWVVFGSILIGAVHDFGALVVSLRNNGQTVGDIAGRLLNKRVRLLFLFILFMALTVVLAIFGLVIAAVFKQYPAAIFPCVVQIPIAIAIGVMLHRKGFGLLAPSIAALAVMYLSVVYGDVGILGEWNAAMAGWSIWTWVVVLLGYSYVASVLPVWTLLQPRDYVNSLQL
;
A
#
# COMPACT_ATOMS: atom_id res chain seq x y z
N SER A 1 -6.31 -19.26 17.54
CA SER A 1 -6.37 -18.89 18.98
C SER A 1 -5.47 -19.78 19.84
N LYS A 2 -5.65 -21.12 19.86
CA LYS A 2 -4.85 -22.02 20.72
C LYS A 2 -3.34 -22.08 20.38
N ILE A 3 -2.98 -22.10 19.09
CA ILE A 3 -1.57 -22.17 18.65
C ILE A 3 -0.77 -20.92 19.06
N PHE A 4 -1.36 -19.75 18.85
CA PHE A 4 -0.73 -18.46 19.13
C PHE A 4 -1.10 -17.87 20.50
N ALA A 5 -1.83 -18.60 21.37
CA ALA A 5 -2.28 -18.16 22.69
C ALA A 5 -2.70 -16.68 22.77
N LEU A 6 -3.56 -16.25 21.84
CA LEU A 6 -3.96 -14.84 21.74
C LEU A 6 -4.90 -14.45 22.89
N SER A 7 -4.67 -13.28 23.47
CA SER A 7 -5.48 -12.73 24.57
C SER A 7 -5.95 -11.33 24.23
N SER A 8 -7.24 -11.06 24.41
CA SER A 8 -7.82 -9.72 24.28
C SER A 8 -7.34 -8.76 25.37
N LYS A 9 -6.75 -9.28 26.45
CA LYS A 9 -6.16 -8.48 27.54
C LYS A 9 -4.74 -7.99 27.23
N ALA A 10 -4.11 -8.50 26.17
CA ALA A 10 -2.77 -8.08 25.79
C ALA A 10 -2.79 -6.65 25.22
N ILE A 11 -1.98 -5.76 25.80
CA ILE A 11 -1.85 -4.38 25.34
C ILE A 11 -0.95 -4.36 24.10
N CYS A 12 -1.44 -3.84 22.98
CA CYS A 12 -0.67 -3.71 21.75
C CYS A 12 0.50 -2.72 21.92
N PRO A 13 1.64 -2.94 21.22
CA PRO A 13 2.78 -2.01 21.25
C PRO A 13 2.39 -0.57 20.94
N SER A 14 1.44 -0.37 20.02
CA SER A 14 0.92 0.95 19.64
C SER A 14 0.34 1.77 20.80
N ARG A 15 -0.10 1.11 21.90
CA ARG A 15 -0.57 1.76 23.13
C ARG A 15 0.45 1.69 24.26
N LYS A 16 1.25 0.63 24.32
CA LYS A 16 2.24 0.42 25.38
C LYS A 16 3.46 1.35 25.23
N LEU A 17 3.86 1.62 23.99
CA LEU A 17 5.05 2.41 23.63
C LEU A 17 4.65 3.70 22.91
N GLU A 18 3.44 4.20 23.14
CA GLU A 18 2.90 5.37 22.44
C GLU A 18 3.83 6.58 22.55
N ASP A 19 4.36 7.04 21.42
CA ASP A 19 5.31 8.14 21.30
C ASP A 19 4.83 9.25 20.34
N GLY A 20 3.68 9.03 19.67
CA GLY A 20 3.15 9.97 18.68
C GLY A 20 3.91 9.99 17.35
N VAL A 21 4.93 9.13 17.18
CA VAL A 21 5.79 9.07 16.00
C VAL A 21 5.77 7.66 15.40
N ASP A 22 6.39 6.68 16.06
CA ASP A 22 6.47 5.28 15.59
C ASP A 22 5.31 4.43 16.11
N TYR A 23 4.79 4.75 17.29
CA TYR A 23 3.69 4.03 17.95
C TYR A 23 2.51 4.97 18.16
N VAL A 24 1.50 4.84 17.29
CA VAL A 24 0.28 5.66 17.34
C VAL A 24 -0.96 4.77 17.37
N PRO A 25 -1.83 4.87 18.40
CA PRO A 25 -3.10 4.16 18.43
C PRO A 25 -4.01 4.59 17.28
N THR A 26 -4.19 3.71 16.31
CA THR A 26 -5.00 3.99 15.11
C THR A 26 -6.32 3.21 15.13
N LYS A 27 -7.38 3.78 14.54
CA LYS A 27 -8.68 3.12 14.38
C LYS A 27 -8.56 1.90 13.45
N LYS A 28 -9.30 0.83 13.75
CA LYS A 28 -9.27 -0.44 13.00
C LYS A 28 -9.58 -0.28 11.51
N SER A 29 -10.51 0.60 11.14
CA SER A 29 -10.88 0.85 9.75
C SER A 29 -9.73 1.45 8.93
N VAL A 30 -8.97 2.36 9.52
CA VAL A 30 -7.81 3.00 8.86
C VAL A 30 -6.67 1.99 8.72
N ILE A 31 -6.42 1.19 9.76
CA ILE A 31 -5.43 0.10 9.72
C ILE A 31 -5.80 -0.94 8.65
N PHE A 32 -7.09 -1.32 8.58
CA PHE A 32 -7.57 -2.25 7.57
C PHE A 32 -7.34 -1.73 6.16
N GLY A 33 -7.70 -0.47 5.88
CA GLY A 33 -7.45 0.15 4.57
C GLY A 33 -5.96 0.12 4.21
N HIS A 34 -5.09 0.51 5.14
CA HIS A 34 -3.64 0.51 4.92
C HIS A 34 -3.06 -0.89 4.63
N HIS A 35 -3.45 -1.92 5.38
CA HIS A 35 -3.01 -3.29 5.09
C HIS A 35 -3.61 -3.82 3.80
N PHE A 36 -4.89 -3.53 3.54
CA PHE A 36 -5.57 -3.99 2.34
C PHE A 36 -4.90 -3.45 1.08
N THR A 37 -4.64 -2.13 1.01
CA THR A 37 -3.98 -1.53 -0.17
C THR A 37 -2.53 -1.95 -0.30
N SER A 38 -1.84 -2.24 0.82
CA SER A 38 -0.45 -2.74 0.78
C SER A 38 -0.36 -4.16 0.19
N ILE A 39 -1.42 -4.97 0.29
CA ILE A 39 -1.50 -6.31 -0.29
C ILE A 39 -2.16 -6.29 -1.68
N ALA A 40 -3.14 -5.40 -1.88
CA ALA A 40 -3.86 -5.18 -3.13
C ALA A 40 -3.00 -4.44 -4.16
N GLY A 41 -1.91 -5.08 -4.60
CA GLY A 41 -1.06 -4.63 -5.70
C GLY A 41 -1.44 -5.25 -7.04
N THR A 42 -0.50 -5.27 -7.99
CA THR A 42 -0.68 -5.99 -9.27
C THR A 42 -0.76 -7.51 -9.09
N GLY A 43 -0.27 -8.06 -7.97
CA GLY A 43 -0.30 -9.49 -7.69
C GLY A 43 -1.70 -10.11 -7.76
N PRO A 44 -2.69 -9.61 -6.99
CA PRO A 44 -4.08 -10.05 -7.08
C PRO A 44 -4.78 -9.87 -8.44
N ILE A 45 -4.26 -9.01 -9.31
CA ILE A 45 -4.84 -8.75 -10.65
C ILE A 45 -4.19 -9.68 -11.69
N VAL A 46 -2.86 -9.63 -11.77
CA VAL A 46 -2.06 -10.35 -12.76
C VAL A 46 -1.97 -11.84 -12.42
N GLY A 47 -1.92 -12.19 -11.14
CA GLY A 47 -1.81 -13.58 -10.67
C GLY A 47 -2.95 -14.46 -11.17
N PRO A 48 -4.22 -14.12 -10.88
CA PRO A 48 -5.37 -14.87 -11.40
C PRO A 48 -5.43 -14.87 -12.94
N ALA A 49 -5.10 -13.74 -13.59
CA ALA A 49 -5.09 -13.65 -15.05
C ALA A 49 -4.10 -14.65 -15.69
N ILE A 50 -2.90 -14.80 -15.12
CA ILE A 50 -1.91 -15.79 -15.55
C ILE A 50 -2.37 -17.21 -15.17
N ALA A 51 -2.94 -17.39 -13.98
CA ALA A 51 -3.40 -18.71 -13.52
C ALA A 51 -4.50 -19.30 -14.40
N ILE A 52 -5.35 -18.46 -15.00
CA ILE A 52 -6.40 -18.91 -15.94
C ILE A 52 -5.83 -19.64 -17.17
N MET A 53 -4.57 -19.39 -17.57
CA MET A 53 -3.92 -20.15 -18.64
C MET A 53 -3.84 -21.65 -18.35
N TRP A 54 -3.91 -22.05 -17.08
CA TRP A 54 -3.90 -23.44 -16.62
C TRP A 54 -5.32 -24.00 -16.40
N GLY A 55 -6.34 -23.26 -16.82
CA GLY A 55 -7.75 -23.56 -16.63
C GLY A 55 -8.38 -22.74 -15.49
N TRP A 56 -9.66 -22.44 -15.63
CA TRP A 56 -10.40 -21.62 -14.67
C TRP A 56 -10.62 -22.33 -13.32
N VAL A 57 -10.82 -23.66 -13.32
CA VAL A 57 -11.00 -24.44 -12.07
C VAL A 57 -9.71 -24.47 -11.25
N PRO A 58 -8.54 -24.86 -11.80
CA PRO A 58 -7.28 -24.81 -11.05
C PRO A 58 -6.93 -23.40 -10.56
N ALA A 59 -7.17 -22.37 -11.37
CA ALA A 59 -6.97 -20.98 -10.98
C ALA A 59 -7.83 -20.59 -9.76
N LEU A 60 -9.13 -20.92 -9.80
CA LEU A 60 -10.04 -20.63 -8.70
C LEU A 60 -9.63 -21.37 -7.42
N LEU A 61 -9.30 -22.65 -7.53
CA LEU A 61 -8.82 -23.45 -6.40
C LEU A 61 -7.54 -22.87 -5.81
N TRP A 62 -6.58 -22.47 -6.65
CA TRP A 62 -5.34 -21.86 -6.18
C TRP A 62 -5.58 -20.53 -5.48
N VAL A 63 -6.41 -19.65 -6.04
CA VAL A 63 -6.73 -18.35 -5.42
C VAL A 63 -7.41 -18.54 -4.07
N VAL A 64 -8.37 -19.46 -3.97
CA VAL A 64 -9.10 -19.72 -2.72
C VAL A 64 -8.21 -20.42 -1.69
N PHE A 65 -7.66 -21.58 -2.03
CA PHE A 65 -6.90 -22.37 -1.06
C PHE A 65 -5.50 -21.81 -0.80
N GLY A 66 -4.84 -21.25 -1.81
CA GLY A 66 -3.53 -20.61 -1.64
C GLY A 66 -3.60 -19.37 -0.76
N SER A 67 -4.62 -18.52 -0.93
CA SER A 67 -4.81 -17.36 -0.06
C SER A 67 -5.12 -17.76 1.39
N ILE A 68 -5.93 -18.80 1.61
CA ILE A 68 -6.28 -19.27 2.97
C ILE A 68 -5.10 -19.97 3.65
N LEU A 69 -4.48 -20.95 2.99
CA LEU A 69 -3.52 -21.86 3.62
C LEU A 69 -2.10 -21.29 3.68
N ILE A 70 -1.71 -20.50 2.67
CA ILE A 70 -0.37 -19.96 2.56
C ILE A 70 -0.40 -18.49 2.99
N GLY A 71 -1.16 -17.65 2.28
CA GLY A 71 -1.17 -16.21 2.50
C GLY A 71 -1.64 -15.80 3.90
N ALA A 72 -2.87 -16.15 4.26
CA ALA A 72 -3.47 -15.75 5.53
C ALA A 72 -2.72 -16.31 6.73
N VAL A 73 -2.23 -17.55 6.65
CA VAL A 73 -1.43 -18.16 7.72
C VAL A 73 -0.08 -17.46 7.87
N HIS A 74 0.61 -17.18 6.76
CA HIS A 74 1.89 -16.49 6.74
C HIS A 74 1.77 -15.07 7.33
N ASP A 75 0.83 -14.27 6.83
CA ASP A 75 0.66 -12.87 7.23
C ASP A 75 0.19 -12.77 8.68
N PHE A 76 -0.72 -13.65 9.10
CA PHE A 76 -1.14 -13.72 10.50
C PHE A 76 0.00 -14.12 11.42
N GLY A 77 0.81 -15.12 11.04
CA GLY A 77 1.97 -15.55 11.80
C GLY A 77 3.01 -14.44 11.94
N ALA A 78 3.35 -13.77 10.83
CA ALA A 78 4.28 -12.65 10.80
C ALA A 78 3.79 -11.48 11.68
N LEU A 79 2.50 -11.15 11.61
CA LEU A 79 1.89 -10.11 12.43
C LEU A 79 1.97 -10.45 13.93
N VAL A 80 1.62 -11.67 14.33
CA VAL A 80 1.69 -12.10 15.73
C VAL A 80 3.13 -12.05 16.26
N VAL A 81 4.09 -12.49 15.45
CA VAL A 81 5.52 -12.45 15.82
C VAL A 81 6.00 -11.00 15.97
N SER A 82 5.65 -10.12 15.03
CA SER A 82 6.01 -8.70 15.11
C SER A 82 5.39 -8.02 16.33
N LEU A 83 4.10 -8.21 16.58
CA LEU A 83 3.39 -7.62 17.74
C LEU A 83 4.02 -8.03 19.09
N ARG A 84 4.46 -9.28 19.21
CA ARG A 84 5.14 -9.77 20.42
C ARG A 84 6.55 -9.20 20.59
N ASN A 85 7.15 -8.70 19.53
CA ASN A 85 8.48 -8.13 19.49
C ASN A 85 8.44 -6.59 19.35
N ASN A 86 7.42 -5.95 19.91
CA ASN A 86 7.21 -4.50 19.87
C ASN A 86 7.09 -3.93 18.45
N GLY A 87 6.49 -4.64 17.50
CA GLY A 87 6.28 -4.13 16.14
C GLY A 87 7.54 -4.11 15.26
N GLN A 88 8.62 -4.78 15.67
CA GLN A 88 9.85 -4.84 14.88
C GLN A 88 9.70 -5.68 13.61
N THR A 89 10.58 -5.42 12.63
CA THR A 89 10.63 -6.17 11.38
C THR A 89 11.05 -7.62 11.62
N VAL A 90 10.57 -8.54 10.76
CA VAL A 90 10.93 -9.97 10.84
C VAL A 90 12.44 -10.16 10.72
N GLY A 91 13.13 -9.34 9.91
CA GLY A 91 14.59 -9.39 9.76
C GLY A 91 15.34 -9.04 11.05
N ASP A 92 14.89 -8.03 11.80
CA ASP A 92 15.50 -7.66 13.07
C ASP A 92 15.27 -8.71 14.15
N ILE A 93 14.08 -9.33 14.16
CA ILE A 93 13.76 -10.44 15.07
C ILE A 93 14.65 -11.66 14.76
N ALA A 94 14.76 -12.06 13.49
CA ALA A 94 15.63 -13.15 13.07
C ALA A 94 17.11 -12.89 13.42
N GLY A 95 17.56 -11.65 13.25
CA GLY A 95 18.91 -11.23 13.60
C GLY A 95 19.25 -11.35 15.08
N ARG A 96 18.30 -11.01 15.96
CA ARG A 96 18.47 -11.15 17.42
C ARG A 96 18.45 -12.61 17.88
N LEU A 97 17.66 -13.46 17.22
CA LEU A 97 17.50 -14.88 17.62
C LEU A 97 18.62 -15.77 17.08
N LEU A 98 19.14 -15.50 15.89
CA LEU A 98 20.12 -16.36 15.21
C LEU A 98 21.53 -15.79 15.31
N ASN A 99 21.86 -14.80 14.47
CA ASN A 99 23.15 -14.10 14.48
C ASN A 99 23.11 -12.84 13.59
N LYS A 100 24.05 -11.92 13.77
CA LYS A 100 24.18 -10.68 12.98
C LYS A 100 24.40 -10.94 11.48
N ARG A 101 25.11 -12.02 11.12
CA ARG A 101 25.32 -12.42 9.70
C ARG A 101 24.00 -12.78 9.01
N VAL A 102 23.12 -13.51 9.72
CA VAL A 102 21.80 -13.89 9.20
C VAL A 102 20.94 -12.65 8.98
N ARG A 103 20.98 -11.69 9.91
CA ARG A 103 20.30 -10.39 9.76
C ARG A 103 20.73 -9.68 8.48
N LEU A 104 22.04 -9.57 8.24
CA LEU A 104 22.57 -8.87 7.07
C LEU A 104 22.20 -9.57 5.76
N LEU A 105 22.31 -10.90 5.70
CA LEU A 105 21.89 -11.66 4.52
C LEU A 105 20.38 -11.50 4.26
N PHE A 106 19.56 -11.56 5.30
CA PHE A 106 18.12 -11.40 5.18
C PHE A 106 17.74 -9.99 4.70
N LEU A 107 18.33 -8.94 5.30
CA LEU A 107 18.11 -7.56 4.87
C LEU A 107 18.61 -7.31 3.46
N PHE A 108 19.72 -7.93 3.05
CA PHE A 108 20.24 -7.82 1.69
C PHE A 108 19.30 -8.47 0.66
N ILE A 109 18.80 -9.67 0.94
CA ILE A 109 17.81 -10.35 0.08
C ILE A 109 16.53 -9.51 0.01
N LEU A 110 16.05 -8.99 1.14
CA LEU A 110 14.87 -8.12 1.18
C LEU A 110 15.08 -6.85 0.34
N PHE A 111 16.23 -6.21 0.47
CA PHE A 111 16.58 -5.04 -0.31
C PHE A 111 16.59 -5.33 -1.82
N MET A 112 17.22 -6.43 -2.24
CA MET A 112 17.24 -6.83 -3.66
C MET A 112 15.83 -7.16 -4.17
N ALA A 113 15.04 -7.90 -3.40
CA ALA A 113 13.66 -8.23 -3.76
C ALA A 113 12.79 -6.98 -3.90
N LEU A 114 12.83 -6.06 -2.93
CA LEU A 114 12.08 -4.80 -2.97
C LEU A 114 12.53 -3.90 -4.13
N THR A 115 13.82 -3.88 -4.46
CA THR A 115 14.34 -3.13 -5.60
C THR A 115 13.77 -3.65 -6.92
N VAL A 116 13.75 -4.97 -7.12
CA VAL A 116 13.15 -5.60 -8.32
C VAL A 116 11.65 -5.30 -8.39
N VAL A 117 10.95 -5.46 -7.26
CA VAL A 117 9.51 -5.18 -7.18
C VAL A 117 9.21 -3.71 -7.53
N LEU A 118 9.98 -2.76 -6.98
CA LEU A 118 9.81 -1.34 -7.26
C LEU A 118 10.10 -1.02 -8.75
N ALA A 119 11.11 -1.63 -9.34
CA ALA A 119 11.42 -1.46 -10.76
C ALA A 119 10.28 -1.97 -11.67
N ILE A 120 9.73 -3.16 -11.37
CA ILE A 120 8.60 -3.73 -12.11
C ILE A 120 7.37 -2.83 -11.96
N PHE A 121 7.03 -2.39 -10.75
CA PHE A 121 5.89 -1.49 -10.53
C PHE A 121 6.06 -0.16 -11.26
N GLY A 122 7.24 0.46 -11.20
CA GLY A 122 7.53 1.70 -11.92
C GLY A 122 7.33 1.55 -13.42
N LEU A 123 7.82 0.44 -14.01
CA LEU A 123 7.66 0.16 -15.43
C LEU A 123 6.20 -0.12 -15.81
N VAL A 124 5.48 -0.92 -15.02
CA VAL A 124 4.08 -1.27 -15.29
C VAL A 124 3.19 -0.03 -15.22
N ILE A 125 3.36 0.82 -14.19
CA ILE A 125 2.57 2.05 -14.05
C ILE A 125 2.89 3.02 -15.20
N ALA A 126 4.16 3.18 -15.56
CA ALA A 126 4.56 4.01 -16.70
C ALA A 126 3.93 3.52 -18.02
N ALA A 127 3.87 2.20 -18.23
CA ALA A 127 3.20 1.61 -19.38
C ALA A 127 1.67 1.84 -19.36
N VAL A 128 1.04 1.72 -18.19
CA VAL A 128 -0.39 1.98 -18.00
C VAL A 128 -0.72 3.45 -18.28
N PHE A 129 0.07 4.40 -17.80
CA PHE A 129 -0.15 5.84 -18.08
C PHE A 129 -0.04 6.17 -19.57
N LYS A 130 0.79 5.44 -20.32
CA LYS A 130 0.88 5.61 -21.77
C LYS A 130 -0.29 4.98 -22.52
N GLN A 131 -0.77 3.82 -22.07
CA GLN A 131 -1.91 3.14 -22.69
C GLN A 131 -3.26 3.79 -22.34
N TYR A 132 -3.36 4.33 -21.12
CA TYR A 132 -4.57 4.94 -20.57
C TYR A 132 -4.23 6.33 -19.97
N PRO A 133 -4.06 7.36 -20.82
CA PRO A 133 -3.73 8.72 -20.37
C PRO A 133 -4.75 9.29 -19.37
N ALA A 134 -6.02 8.91 -19.51
CA ALA A 134 -7.11 9.29 -18.60
C ALA A 134 -6.85 8.93 -17.12
N ALA A 135 -5.94 7.99 -16.83
CA ALA A 135 -5.59 7.62 -15.46
C ALA A 135 -4.60 8.60 -14.79
N ILE A 136 -3.88 9.42 -15.56
CA ILE A 136 -2.80 10.27 -15.02
C ILE A 136 -3.36 11.36 -14.11
N PHE A 137 -4.38 12.10 -14.55
CA PHE A 137 -4.98 13.19 -13.78
C PHE A 137 -5.60 12.73 -12.44
N PRO A 138 -6.44 11.68 -12.39
CA PRO A 138 -6.92 11.14 -11.12
C PRO A 138 -5.79 10.79 -10.15
N CYS A 139 -4.71 10.13 -10.63
CA CYS A 139 -3.58 9.77 -9.78
C CYS A 139 -2.82 10.98 -9.23
N VAL A 140 -2.63 12.03 -10.03
CA VAL A 140 -1.94 13.25 -9.58
C VAL A 140 -2.78 14.05 -8.60
N VAL A 141 -4.09 14.19 -8.86
CA VAL A 141 -5.05 14.89 -7.97
C VAL A 141 -5.22 14.16 -6.64
N GLN A 142 -5.07 12.85 -6.62
CA GLN A 142 -5.18 12.07 -5.39
C GLN A 142 -4.11 12.44 -4.34
N ILE A 143 -2.90 12.81 -4.77
CA ILE A 143 -1.78 13.15 -3.86
C ILE A 143 -2.14 14.35 -2.96
N PRO A 144 -2.51 15.54 -3.48
CA PRO A 144 -2.87 16.68 -2.65
C PRO A 144 -4.14 16.43 -1.82
N ILE A 145 -5.11 15.67 -2.34
CA ILE A 145 -6.31 15.28 -1.57
C ILE A 145 -5.91 14.43 -0.35
N ALA A 146 -5.06 13.42 -0.55
CA ALA A 146 -4.57 12.58 0.54
C ALA A 146 -3.82 13.41 1.59
N ILE A 147 -2.96 14.33 1.17
CA ILE A 147 -2.23 15.23 2.09
C ILE A 147 -3.21 16.12 2.86
N ALA A 148 -4.20 16.71 2.19
CA ALA A 148 -5.21 17.55 2.84
C ALA A 148 -5.98 16.78 3.91
N ILE A 149 -6.42 15.55 3.61
CA ILE A 149 -7.10 14.67 4.57
C ILE A 149 -6.17 14.31 5.73
N GLY A 150 -4.91 13.95 5.46
CA GLY A 150 -3.92 13.62 6.48
C GLY A 150 -3.71 14.76 7.48
N VAL A 151 -3.54 15.99 6.97
CA VAL A 151 -3.37 17.18 7.80
C VAL A 151 -4.65 17.52 8.58
N MET A 152 -5.83 17.42 7.95
CA MET A 152 -7.11 17.65 8.63
C MET A 152 -7.38 16.65 9.75
N LEU A 153 -7.06 15.37 9.52
CA LEU A 153 -7.25 14.29 10.47
C LEU A 153 -6.30 14.46 11.67
N HIS A 154 -5.03 14.77 11.43
CA HIS A 154 -4.04 14.91 12.49
C HIS A 154 -4.21 16.20 13.31
N ARG A 155 -4.56 17.34 12.68
CA ARG A 155 -4.61 18.63 13.40
C ARG A 155 -5.94 18.97 14.05
N LYS A 156 -7.07 18.44 13.59
CA LYS A 156 -8.38 18.98 13.98
C LYS A 156 -9.39 17.97 14.52
N GLY A 157 -9.05 16.68 14.62
CA GLY A 157 -9.94 15.68 15.22
C GLY A 157 -11.33 15.57 14.54
N PHE A 158 -11.46 16.03 13.29
CA PHE A 158 -12.72 15.96 12.55
C PHE A 158 -13.11 14.50 12.30
N GLY A 159 -14.43 14.24 12.25
CA GLY A 159 -14.95 12.94 11.87
C GLY A 159 -14.47 12.54 10.48
N LEU A 160 -13.98 11.30 10.33
CA LEU A 160 -13.42 10.78 9.08
C LEU A 160 -14.43 10.78 7.92
N LEU A 161 -15.73 10.67 8.20
CA LEU A 161 -16.74 10.41 7.18
C LEU A 161 -16.90 11.54 6.16
N ALA A 162 -17.04 12.80 6.61
CA ALA A 162 -17.31 13.92 5.70
C ALA A 162 -16.13 14.19 4.73
N PRO A 163 -14.85 14.26 5.19
CA PRO A 163 -13.71 14.38 4.28
C PRO A 163 -13.56 13.17 3.34
N SER A 164 -13.89 11.96 3.81
CA SER A 164 -13.84 10.75 2.98
C SER A 164 -14.83 10.80 1.82
N ILE A 165 -16.08 11.19 2.09
CA ILE A 165 -17.14 11.29 1.07
C ILE A 165 -16.79 12.37 0.05
N ALA A 166 -16.32 13.53 0.52
CA ALA A 166 -15.89 14.60 -0.36
C ALA A 166 -14.72 14.16 -1.25
N ALA A 167 -13.71 13.49 -0.68
CA ALA A 167 -12.58 12.96 -1.43
C ALA A 167 -13.00 11.92 -2.47
N LEU A 168 -13.90 11.01 -2.09
CA LEU A 168 -14.43 9.99 -3.00
C LEU A 168 -15.20 10.62 -4.16
N ALA A 169 -16.06 11.60 -3.87
CA ALA A 169 -16.80 12.34 -4.89
C ALA A 169 -15.84 13.07 -5.85
N VAL A 170 -14.85 13.79 -5.34
CA VAL A 170 -13.84 14.47 -6.17
C VAL A 170 -13.05 13.49 -7.01
N MET A 171 -12.72 12.31 -6.48
CA MET A 171 -12.02 11.28 -7.24
C MET A 171 -12.87 10.67 -8.35
N TYR A 172 -14.16 10.40 -8.12
CA TYR A 172 -15.03 9.94 -9.21
C TYR A 172 -15.24 11.02 -10.26
N LEU A 173 -15.39 12.28 -9.84
CA LEU A 173 -15.45 13.41 -10.76
C LEU A 173 -14.15 13.57 -11.57
N SER A 174 -12.99 13.36 -10.96
CA SER A 174 -11.72 13.42 -11.68
C SER A 174 -11.56 12.25 -12.67
N VAL A 175 -12.14 11.09 -12.42
CA VAL A 175 -12.16 9.99 -13.39
C VAL A 175 -13.08 10.31 -14.58
N VAL A 176 -14.26 10.88 -14.34
CA VAL A 176 -15.24 11.18 -15.40
C VAL A 176 -14.83 12.41 -16.24
N TYR A 177 -14.32 13.46 -15.59
CA TYR A 177 -14.00 14.74 -16.23
C TYR A 177 -12.49 15.00 -16.38
N GLY A 178 -11.63 14.11 -15.88
CA GLY A 178 -10.18 14.31 -15.92
C GLY A 178 -9.57 14.14 -17.30
N ASP A 179 -10.33 13.68 -18.30
CA ASP A 179 -9.87 13.49 -19.67
C ASP A 179 -10.58 14.39 -20.70
N VAL A 180 -11.37 15.37 -20.24
CA VAL A 180 -12.08 16.29 -21.15
C VAL A 180 -11.39 17.65 -21.24
N GLY A 181 -11.39 18.22 -22.45
CA GLY A 181 -10.85 19.56 -22.73
C GLY A 181 -9.37 19.71 -22.36
N ILE A 182 -9.05 20.77 -21.61
CA ILE A 182 -7.68 21.12 -21.21
C ILE A 182 -7.03 19.99 -20.38
N LEU A 183 -7.82 19.26 -19.58
CA LEU A 183 -7.30 18.16 -18.77
C LEU A 183 -6.93 16.93 -19.61
N GLY A 184 -7.71 16.66 -20.67
CA GLY A 184 -7.36 15.63 -21.66
C GLY A 184 -6.10 15.98 -22.45
N GLU A 185 -5.92 17.24 -22.85
CA GLU A 185 -4.68 17.71 -23.49
C GLU A 185 -3.48 17.58 -22.55
N TRP A 186 -3.66 17.87 -21.26
CA TRP A 186 -2.63 17.67 -20.24
C TRP A 186 -2.27 16.19 -20.07
N ASN A 187 -3.25 15.29 -20.01
CA ASN A 187 -3.02 13.83 -19.99
C ASN A 187 -2.26 13.36 -21.22
N ALA A 188 -2.66 13.80 -22.41
CA ALA A 188 -2.01 13.45 -23.67
C ALA A 188 -0.55 13.94 -23.71
N ALA A 189 -0.30 15.16 -23.24
CA ALA A 189 1.04 15.73 -23.19
C ALA A 189 1.98 14.91 -22.29
N MET A 190 1.54 14.45 -21.12
CA MET A 190 2.39 13.63 -20.27
C MET A 190 2.43 12.16 -20.70
N ALA A 191 1.38 11.62 -21.32
CA ALA A 191 1.44 10.29 -21.94
C ALA A 191 2.47 10.23 -23.08
N GLY A 192 2.76 11.38 -23.71
CA GLY A 192 3.84 11.55 -24.67
C GLY A 192 5.26 11.37 -24.11
N TRP A 193 5.43 11.41 -22.78
CA TRP A 193 6.73 11.21 -22.15
C TRP A 193 7.26 9.79 -22.36
N SER A 194 8.59 9.65 -22.35
CA SER A 194 9.21 8.34 -22.43
C SER A 194 8.90 7.50 -21.18
N ILE A 195 8.86 6.18 -21.34
CA ILE A 195 8.67 5.26 -20.20
C ILE A 195 9.76 5.50 -19.14
N TRP A 196 11.00 5.73 -19.56
CA TRP A 196 12.11 6.03 -18.65
C TRP A 196 11.88 7.30 -17.84
N THR A 197 11.36 8.36 -18.47
CA THR A 197 11.01 9.60 -17.76
C THR A 197 9.98 9.34 -16.68
N TRP A 198 8.92 8.59 -17.01
CA TRP A 198 7.90 8.21 -16.03
C TRP A 198 8.44 7.35 -14.90
N VAL A 199 9.28 6.36 -15.20
CA VAL A 199 9.92 5.52 -14.17
C VAL A 199 10.72 6.38 -13.20
N VAL A 200 11.54 7.32 -13.69
CA VAL A 200 12.33 8.23 -12.83
C VAL A 200 11.42 9.10 -11.97
N VAL A 201 10.34 9.66 -12.54
CA VAL A 201 9.36 10.47 -11.79
C VAL A 201 8.67 9.64 -10.70
N LEU A 202 8.26 8.41 -11.01
CA LEU A 202 7.59 7.50 -10.05
C LEU A 202 8.55 7.05 -8.94
N LEU A 203 9.82 6.79 -9.24
CA LEU A 203 10.84 6.48 -8.23
C LEU A 203 11.13 7.70 -7.36
N GLY A 204 11.22 8.90 -7.94
CA GLY A 204 11.36 10.15 -7.20
C GLY A 204 10.18 10.40 -6.26
N TYR A 205 8.95 10.19 -6.75
CA TYR A 205 7.75 10.22 -5.92
C TYR A 205 7.80 9.20 -4.79
N SER A 206 8.21 7.96 -5.08
CA SER A 206 8.32 6.88 -4.08
C SER A 206 9.33 7.22 -2.99
N TYR A 207 10.45 7.84 -3.36
CA TYR A 207 11.43 8.34 -2.40
C TYR A 207 10.83 9.40 -1.50
N VAL A 208 10.20 10.44 -2.06
CA VAL A 208 9.54 11.50 -1.27
C VAL A 208 8.48 10.91 -0.35
N ALA A 209 7.63 10.02 -0.86
CA ALA A 209 6.60 9.35 -0.09
C ALA A 209 7.17 8.51 1.07
N SER A 210 8.33 7.87 0.88
CA SER A 210 8.98 7.05 1.92
C SER A 210 9.65 7.85 3.05
N VAL A 211 10.04 9.10 2.77
CA VAL A 211 10.68 10.00 3.74
C VAL A 211 9.64 10.76 4.56
N LEU A 212 8.47 11.04 3.98
CA LEU A 212 7.39 11.73 4.66
C LEU A 212 6.80 10.87 5.79
N PRO A 213 6.35 11.47 6.91
CA PRO A 213 5.68 10.74 7.96
C PRO A 213 4.44 10.01 7.42
N VAL A 214 4.25 8.75 7.83
CA VAL A 214 3.21 7.86 7.27
C VAL A 214 1.81 8.48 7.30
N TRP A 215 1.48 9.23 8.35
CA TRP A 215 0.19 9.91 8.51
C TRP A 215 -0.06 11.05 7.52
N THR A 216 0.97 11.60 6.89
CA THR A 216 0.84 12.75 5.97
C THR A 216 0.33 12.33 4.60
N LEU A 217 0.84 11.23 4.05
CA LEU A 217 0.58 10.82 2.68
C LEU A 217 0.15 9.36 2.59
N LEU A 218 0.96 8.41 3.07
CA LEU A 218 0.71 6.97 2.88
C LEU A 218 -0.63 6.54 3.47
N GLN A 219 -0.84 6.76 4.76
CA GLN A 219 -2.04 6.30 5.45
C GLN A 219 -3.33 6.96 4.91
N PRO A 220 -3.39 8.29 4.67
CA PRO A 220 -4.56 8.91 4.05
C PRO A 220 -4.80 8.45 2.61
N ARG A 221 -3.74 8.32 1.81
CA ARG A 221 -3.84 7.87 0.41
C ARG A 221 -4.40 6.45 0.34
N ASP A 222 -3.85 5.56 1.15
CA ASP A 222 -4.27 4.16 1.24
C ASP A 222 -5.71 4.03 1.71
N TYR A 223 -6.09 4.85 2.69
CA TYR A 223 -7.47 4.88 3.14
C TYR A 223 -8.43 5.34 2.03
N VAL A 224 -8.10 6.39 1.27
CA VAL A 224 -8.92 6.81 0.10
C VAL A 224 -9.00 5.72 -0.97
N ASN A 225 -7.88 5.07 -1.28
CA ASN A 225 -7.84 3.95 -2.23
C ASN A 225 -8.72 2.78 -1.80
N SER A 226 -8.72 2.45 -0.50
CA SER A 226 -9.54 1.35 0.03
C SER A 226 -11.04 1.58 -0.08
N LEU A 227 -11.48 2.83 -0.30
CA LEU A 227 -12.89 3.17 -0.55
C LEU A 227 -13.27 3.07 -2.04
N GLN A 228 -12.29 2.96 -2.93
CA GLN A 228 -12.48 2.92 -4.39
C GLN A 228 -12.38 1.52 -4.98
N LEU A 229 -11.65 0.63 -4.30
CA LEU A 229 -11.46 -0.79 -4.61
C LEU A 229 -12.65 -1.62 -4.13
#